data_AF-A0A841YH53-F1
#
_entry.id   AF-A0A841YH53-F1
#
_cell.length_a   1.000
_cell.length_b   1.000
_cell.length_c   1.000
_cell.angle_alpha   90.00
_cell.angle_beta   90.00
_cell.angle_gamma   90.00
#
_symmetry.space_group_name_H-M   'P 1'
#
loop_
_entity.id
_entity.type
_entity.pdbx_description
1 polymer ?
#
loop_
_entity_poly.entity_id
_entity_poly.type
_entity_poly.pdbx_seq_one_letter_code
_entity_poly.pdbx_strand_id
1 'polypeptide(L)'
;MKVRVGLLTVALGATLGLAACGSGDSESKDKSMNEEKVSMSAQNEKISRMAMLSGAGKHQVSGKATIKDNKLMLTDFKTDEGPDLHVYLTKGDDVKNGMEISTIDLKDTTQTFDLPDQDISKYDTVMIYCEKAHEIFGQGMLTDKTSASDMSMMKGNFSGVGKHMVSGMVDVSNTDLKLSDFKTDEGPDLHVYLTKGGDIDTGKEVSKIDLKAAEQTFSLDGIDPADYDTVVIYCKKAHEAFGEAKLS
;
A
#
# COMPACT_ATOMS: atom_id res chain seq x y z
N MET A 1 -52.83 -19.12 49.59
CA MET A 1 -52.38 -19.41 50.97
C MET A 1 -51.12 -18.58 51.21
N LYS A 2 -51.14 -17.73 52.24
CA LYS A 2 -50.03 -17.02 52.89
C LYS A 2 -49.08 -16.14 52.05
N VAL A 3 -49.40 -14.85 52.10
CA VAL A 3 -48.53 -13.67 52.17
C VAL A 3 -47.26 -13.93 52.99
N ARG A 4 -46.10 -13.41 52.56
CA ARG A 4 -45.12 -12.76 53.45
C ARG A 4 -44.42 -11.58 52.77
N VAL A 5 -44.69 -10.43 53.39
CA VAL A 5 -44.07 -9.11 53.25
C VAL A 5 -42.86 -9.04 54.19
N GLY A 6 -41.84 -8.25 53.84
CA GLY A 6 -40.85 -7.65 54.76
C GLY A 6 -40.05 -6.59 53.99
N LEU A 7 -40.41 -5.29 54.08
CA LEU A 7 -39.86 -4.24 54.98
C LEU A 7 -38.32 -4.16 54.93
N LEU A 8 -37.60 -3.08 54.56
CA LEU A 8 -37.60 -1.59 54.76
C LEU A 8 -36.32 -1.17 55.52
N THR A 9 -35.94 0.11 55.37
CA THR A 9 -34.87 0.92 56.03
C THR A 9 -33.50 0.88 55.33
N VAL A 10 -33.02 1.91 54.62
CA VAL A 10 -32.72 3.35 54.89
C VAL A 10 -31.51 3.57 55.82
N ALA A 11 -30.44 4.17 55.27
CA ALA A 11 -29.59 5.10 56.01
C ALA A 11 -28.84 6.06 55.05
N LEU A 12 -28.94 7.36 55.37
CA LEU A 12 -28.23 8.50 54.80
C LEU A 12 -26.74 8.48 55.18
N GLY A 13 -25.90 9.07 54.34
CA GLY A 13 -24.55 9.50 54.72
C GLY A 13 -23.98 10.52 53.73
N ALA A 14 -24.19 11.80 54.01
CA ALA A 14 -23.48 12.90 53.37
C ALA A 14 -22.38 13.40 54.33
N THR A 15 -21.15 13.47 53.86
CA THR A 15 -20.10 14.33 54.45
C THR A 15 -19.26 14.92 53.33
N LEU A 16 -19.27 16.25 53.28
CA LEU A 16 -18.35 17.08 52.51
C LEU A 16 -16.94 17.00 53.09
N GLY A 17 -15.94 17.05 52.22
CA GLY A 17 -14.57 17.43 52.56
C GLY A 17 -13.93 18.19 51.40
N LEU A 18 -13.72 19.49 51.59
CA LEU A 18 -12.85 20.33 50.75
C LEU A 18 -11.51 20.47 51.49
N ALA A 19 -10.41 20.12 50.81
CA ALA A 19 -9.03 20.51 51.13
C ALA A 19 -8.27 20.51 49.79
N ALA A 20 -7.85 21.66 49.24
CA ALA A 20 -6.68 22.49 49.58
C ALA A 20 -5.35 21.91 49.04
N CYS A 21 -4.59 22.80 48.37
CA CYS A 21 -3.43 22.58 47.49
C CYS A 21 -2.22 21.82 48.08
N GLY A 22 -1.44 21.20 47.18
CA GLY A 22 -0.04 20.83 47.41
C GLY A 22 0.60 20.17 46.19
N SER A 23 1.66 20.78 45.65
CA SER A 23 2.50 20.31 44.54
C SER A 23 3.34 19.08 44.92
N GLY A 24 3.65 18.21 43.95
CA GLY A 24 4.68 17.18 44.10
C GLY A 24 4.49 15.98 43.15
N ASP A 25 5.55 15.69 42.40
CA ASP A 25 5.69 14.73 41.31
C ASP A 25 5.29 13.25 41.56
N SER A 26 5.20 12.57 40.41
CA SER A 26 5.51 11.14 40.17
C SER A 26 4.36 10.12 40.20
N GLU A 27 4.02 9.72 38.96
CA GLU A 27 3.84 8.35 38.46
C GLU A 27 2.59 7.52 38.84
N SER A 28 2.12 6.84 37.78
CA SER A 28 1.25 5.65 37.74
C SER A 28 -0.25 5.87 37.86
N LYS A 29 -0.88 6.25 36.73
CA LYS A 29 -2.31 6.03 36.48
C LYS A 29 -2.51 4.73 35.69
N ASP A 30 -2.95 3.69 36.37
CA ASP A 30 -3.78 2.63 35.80
C ASP A 30 -5.23 3.15 35.76
N LYS A 31 -5.81 3.26 34.56
CA LYS A 31 -7.24 3.46 34.35
C LYS A 31 -7.69 2.81 33.04
N SER A 32 -8.46 1.73 33.22
CA SER A 32 -9.83 1.61 32.72
C SER A 32 -10.05 2.06 31.28
N MET A 33 -10.03 1.08 30.37
CA MET A 33 -10.46 1.20 28.99
C MET A 33 -11.94 1.60 28.93
N ASN A 34 -12.18 2.82 28.46
CA ASN A 34 -13.49 3.29 27.99
C ASN A 34 -13.52 3.05 26.47
N GLU A 35 -14.51 2.28 26.01
CA GLU A 35 -14.81 2.12 24.60
C GLU A 35 -15.40 3.43 24.04
N GLU A 36 -14.54 4.29 23.51
CA GLU A 36 -14.97 5.35 22.60
C GLU A 36 -14.95 4.84 21.17
N LYS A 37 -16.17 4.58 20.70
CA LYS A 37 -16.57 4.37 19.32
C LYS A 37 -16.15 5.59 18.49
N VAL A 38 -14.95 5.57 17.91
CA VAL A 38 -14.49 6.59 16.98
C VAL A 38 -15.26 6.43 15.66
N SER A 39 -16.30 7.25 15.53
CA SER A 39 -16.94 7.59 14.27
C SER A 39 -15.96 8.37 13.41
N MET A 40 -15.19 7.67 12.56
CA MET A 40 -14.41 8.29 11.50
C MET A 40 -15.36 8.72 10.38
N SER A 41 -16.00 9.87 10.55
CA SER A 41 -16.46 10.67 9.41
C SER A 41 -15.20 11.24 8.74
N ALA A 42 -14.63 10.45 7.82
CA ALA A 42 -13.56 10.90 6.94
C ALA A 42 -14.13 12.03 6.08
N GLN A 43 -13.74 13.25 6.43
CA GLN A 43 -13.93 14.40 5.57
C GLN A 43 -13.16 14.13 4.27
N ASN A 44 -13.82 14.48 3.17
CA ASN A 44 -13.37 14.43 1.79
C ASN A 44 -12.11 15.29 1.57
N GLU A 45 -10.98 14.83 2.09
CA GLU A 45 -9.66 15.25 1.62
C GLU A 45 -9.54 14.73 0.18
N LYS A 46 -9.07 15.61 -0.70
CA LYS A 46 -9.04 15.45 -2.16
C LYS A 46 -7.92 14.46 -2.54
N ILE A 47 -8.06 13.22 -2.09
CA ILE A 47 -7.10 12.14 -2.30
C ILE A 47 -7.09 11.84 -3.80
N SER A 48 -5.94 12.10 -4.43
CA SER A 48 -5.71 11.66 -5.79
C SER A 48 -5.51 10.15 -5.76
N ARG A 49 -6.08 9.41 -6.70
CA ARG A 49 -5.88 7.95 -6.82
C ARG A 49 -5.28 7.63 -8.18
N MET A 50 -4.50 6.57 -8.29
CA MET A 50 -3.89 6.16 -9.56
C MET A 50 -3.93 4.66 -9.76
N ALA A 51 -3.90 4.24 -11.02
CA ALA A 51 -3.81 2.85 -11.41
C ALA A 51 -2.91 2.72 -12.64
N MET A 52 -2.09 1.67 -12.69
CA MET A 52 -1.44 1.22 -13.92
C MET A 52 -2.34 0.22 -14.61
N LEU A 53 -2.73 0.52 -15.85
CA LEU A 53 -3.60 -0.34 -16.64
C LEU A 53 -2.80 -1.44 -17.31
N SER A 54 -3.28 -2.66 -17.23
CA SER A 54 -2.74 -3.83 -17.92
C SER A 54 -3.84 -4.56 -18.67
N GLY A 55 -3.48 -5.14 -19.82
CA GLY A 55 -4.38 -5.95 -20.64
C GLY A 55 -4.92 -7.17 -19.89
N ALA A 56 -6.16 -7.54 -20.19
CA ALA A 56 -6.83 -8.71 -19.65
C ALA A 56 -7.06 -9.77 -20.74
N GLY A 57 -6.80 -11.03 -20.41
CA GLY A 57 -6.95 -12.15 -21.35
C GLY A 57 -6.05 -12.01 -22.59
N LYS A 58 -6.66 -11.83 -23.76
CA LYS A 58 -5.98 -11.69 -25.05
C LYS A 58 -5.75 -10.23 -25.47
N HIS A 59 -6.31 -9.27 -24.72
CA HIS A 59 -6.33 -7.86 -25.06
C HIS A 59 -5.06 -7.16 -24.61
N GLN A 60 -4.67 -6.11 -25.35
CA GLN A 60 -3.44 -5.37 -25.11
C GLN A 60 -3.77 -3.98 -24.64
N VAL A 61 -3.82 -3.77 -23.32
CA VAL A 61 -4.01 -2.46 -22.71
C VAL A 61 -2.78 -2.06 -21.92
N SER A 62 -2.38 -0.80 -22.04
CA SER A 62 -1.35 -0.18 -21.20
C SER A 62 -1.66 1.31 -20.99
N GLY A 63 -1.10 1.89 -19.94
CA GLY A 63 -1.24 3.30 -19.63
C GLY A 63 -1.45 3.54 -18.14
N LYS A 64 -1.61 4.80 -17.77
CA LYS A 64 -1.84 5.22 -16.39
C LYS A 64 -3.19 5.91 -16.28
N ALA A 65 -3.99 5.52 -15.29
CA ALA A 65 -5.19 6.24 -14.88
C ALA A 65 -4.89 7.06 -13.62
N THR A 66 -5.33 8.31 -13.59
CA THR A 66 -5.21 9.22 -12.44
C THR A 66 -6.56 9.86 -12.15
N ILE A 67 -7.08 9.64 -10.96
CA ILE A 67 -8.23 10.34 -10.42
C ILE A 67 -7.73 11.51 -9.57
N LYS A 68 -8.14 12.72 -9.92
CA LYS A 68 -7.84 13.94 -9.17
C LYS A 68 -8.86 15.00 -9.54
N ASP A 69 -9.25 15.84 -8.58
CA ASP A 69 -10.07 17.02 -8.88
C ASP A 69 -11.39 16.69 -9.62
N ASN A 70 -12.07 15.60 -9.22
CA ASN A 70 -13.27 15.04 -9.86
C ASN A 70 -13.08 14.70 -11.35
N LYS A 71 -11.85 14.39 -11.76
CA LYS A 71 -11.53 13.96 -13.12
C LYS A 71 -10.80 12.63 -13.09
N LEU A 72 -11.07 11.78 -14.06
CA LEU A 72 -10.25 10.62 -14.39
C LEU A 72 -9.44 10.94 -15.64
N MET A 73 -8.12 10.85 -15.53
CA MET A 73 -7.17 11.12 -16.60
C MET A 73 -6.47 9.82 -16.99
N LEU A 74 -6.58 9.43 -18.25
CA LEU A 74 -5.75 8.40 -18.85
C LEU A 74 -4.56 9.07 -19.53
N THR A 75 -3.35 8.57 -19.31
CA THR A 75 -2.11 9.04 -19.96
C THR A 75 -1.30 7.86 -20.48
N ASP A 76 -0.59 8.08 -21.58
CA ASP A 76 0.14 7.02 -22.30
C ASP A 76 -0.74 5.80 -22.63
N PHE A 77 -2.04 6.04 -22.78
CA PHE A 77 -3.03 5.00 -22.96
C PHE A 77 -2.92 4.39 -24.34
N LYS A 78 -2.87 3.06 -24.37
CA LYS A 78 -2.89 2.24 -25.59
C LYS A 78 -3.78 1.04 -25.34
N THR A 79 -4.60 0.71 -26.33
CA THR A 79 -5.47 -0.46 -26.34
C THR A 79 -5.48 -1.08 -27.73
N ASP A 80 -5.69 -2.38 -27.84
CA ASP A 80 -6.14 -2.99 -29.09
C ASP A 80 -7.55 -2.48 -29.46
N GLU A 81 -7.87 -2.55 -30.75
CA GLU A 81 -9.16 -2.04 -31.25
C GLU A 81 -10.32 -2.84 -30.67
N GLY A 82 -11.30 -2.12 -30.11
CA GLY A 82 -12.58 -2.67 -29.68
C GLY A 82 -13.73 -1.87 -30.31
N PRO A 83 -14.83 -2.53 -30.71
CA PRO A 83 -15.92 -1.86 -31.43
C PRO A 83 -16.74 -0.90 -30.57
N ASP A 84 -16.62 -0.96 -29.23
CA ASP A 84 -17.39 -0.16 -28.27
C ASP A 84 -16.70 -0.14 -26.89
N LEU A 85 -15.53 0.50 -26.79
CA LEU A 85 -14.74 0.55 -25.55
C LEU A 85 -15.15 1.72 -24.65
N HIS A 86 -15.24 1.43 -23.37
CA HIS A 86 -15.61 2.36 -22.31
C HIS A 86 -14.68 2.25 -21.11
N VAL A 87 -14.53 3.33 -20.37
CA VAL A 87 -13.86 3.36 -19.08
C VAL A 87 -14.88 3.30 -17.94
N TYR A 88 -14.58 2.46 -16.96
CA TYR A 88 -15.42 2.17 -15.80
C TYR A 88 -14.65 2.36 -14.50
N LEU A 89 -15.38 2.71 -13.44
CA LEU A 89 -14.95 2.51 -12.06
C LEU A 89 -15.71 1.32 -11.46
N THR A 90 -14.98 0.32 -10.97
CA THR A 90 -15.56 -0.94 -10.47
C THR A 90 -14.99 -1.32 -9.11
N LYS A 91 -15.61 -2.33 -8.49
CA LYS A 91 -15.06 -3.06 -7.34
C LYS A 91 -14.61 -4.43 -7.83
N GLY A 92 -13.30 -4.61 -7.99
CA GLY A 92 -12.73 -5.72 -8.76
C GLY A 92 -13.37 -5.83 -10.14
N ASP A 93 -13.76 -7.04 -10.55
CA ASP A 93 -14.29 -7.32 -11.89
C ASP A 93 -15.81 -7.13 -12.02
N ASP A 94 -16.47 -6.51 -11.05
CA ASP A 94 -17.93 -6.33 -11.03
C ASP A 94 -18.39 -5.14 -11.90
N VAL A 95 -18.41 -5.34 -13.22
CA VAL A 95 -18.90 -4.36 -14.21
C VAL A 95 -20.38 -4.04 -14.01
N LYS A 96 -21.19 -5.02 -13.57
CA LYS A 96 -22.66 -4.86 -13.43
C LYS A 96 -23.03 -3.80 -12.39
N ASN A 97 -22.26 -3.73 -11.30
CA ASN A 97 -22.41 -2.69 -10.27
C ASN A 97 -21.39 -1.56 -10.41
N GLY A 98 -20.62 -1.57 -11.51
CA GLY A 98 -19.68 -0.54 -11.89
C GLY A 98 -20.35 0.76 -12.28
N MET A 99 -19.57 1.83 -12.31
CA MET A 99 -19.95 3.12 -12.84
C MET A 99 -19.27 3.33 -14.18
N GLU A 100 -20.05 3.36 -15.25
CA GLU A 100 -19.58 3.81 -16.56
C GLU A 100 -19.21 5.28 -16.49
N ILE A 101 -18.03 5.64 -16.98
CA ILE A 101 -17.54 7.01 -16.99
C ILE A 101 -17.74 7.63 -18.37
N SER A 102 -17.23 6.99 -19.42
CA SER A 102 -17.33 7.48 -20.80
C SER A 102 -16.82 6.44 -21.80
N THR A 103 -17.21 6.60 -23.06
CA THR A 103 -16.55 5.98 -24.23
C THR A 103 -15.09 6.41 -24.34
N ILE A 104 -14.24 5.52 -24.85
CA ILE A 104 -12.83 5.75 -25.13
C ILE A 104 -12.62 6.21 -26.57
N ASP A 105 -11.82 7.25 -26.76
CA ASP A 105 -11.27 7.61 -28.07
C ASP A 105 -10.02 6.78 -28.36
N LEU A 106 -10.10 5.86 -29.32
CA LEU A 106 -8.99 4.99 -29.70
C LEU A 106 -7.79 5.73 -30.31
N LYS A 107 -7.96 7.00 -30.72
CA LYS A 107 -6.89 7.79 -31.35
C LYS A 107 -6.11 8.66 -30.36
N ASP A 108 -6.65 8.87 -29.16
CA ASP A 108 -6.06 9.75 -28.17
C ASP A 108 -5.40 8.95 -27.05
N THR A 109 -4.09 9.15 -26.88
CA THR A 109 -3.30 8.50 -25.83
C THR A 109 -3.44 9.22 -24.49
N THR A 110 -4.03 10.42 -24.45
CA THR A 110 -4.28 11.19 -23.24
C THR A 110 -5.70 11.71 -23.19
N GLN A 111 -6.54 11.13 -22.33
CA GLN A 111 -7.96 11.44 -22.26
C GLN A 111 -8.34 11.85 -20.85
N THR A 112 -9.22 12.84 -20.73
CA THR A 112 -9.71 13.32 -19.44
C THR A 112 -11.22 13.28 -19.42
N PHE A 113 -11.77 12.64 -18.39
CA PHE A 113 -13.19 12.44 -18.20
C PHE A 113 -13.63 13.10 -16.90
N ASP A 114 -14.76 13.80 -16.93
CA ASP A 114 -15.38 14.30 -15.72
C ASP A 114 -16.03 13.15 -14.96
N LEU A 115 -15.78 13.09 -13.65
CA LEU A 115 -16.44 12.16 -12.76
C LEU A 115 -17.69 12.83 -12.17
N PRO A 116 -18.78 12.07 -11.96
CA PRO A 116 -19.96 12.62 -11.31
C PRO A 116 -19.63 13.05 -9.87
N ASP A 117 -20.37 14.02 -9.34
CA ASP A 117 -20.32 14.43 -7.93
C ASP A 117 -20.97 13.37 -7.02
N GLN A 118 -20.44 12.15 -7.09
CA GLN A 118 -20.82 11.01 -6.27
C GLN A 118 -19.60 10.48 -5.54
N ASP A 119 -19.83 9.90 -4.36
CA ASP A 119 -18.80 9.12 -3.69
C ASP A 119 -18.34 7.93 -4.54
N ILE A 120 -17.09 8.03 -4.98
CA ILE A 120 -16.37 7.00 -5.75
C ILE A 120 -15.43 6.18 -4.84
N SER A 121 -15.40 6.41 -3.52
CA SER A 121 -14.55 5.69 -2.57
C SER A 121 -14.81 4.18 -2.56
N LYS A 122 -16.05 3.77 -2.90
CA LYS A 122 -16.48 2.37 -3.01
C LYS A 122 -15.85 1.59 -4.18
N TYR A 123 -15.22 2.28 -5.13
CA TYR A 123 -14.56 1.68 -6.28
C TYR A 123 -13.05 1.61 -6.03
N ASP A 124 -12.46 0.47 -6.37
CA ASP A 124 -11.04 0.15 -6.18
C ASP A 124 -10.32 -0.15 -7.50
N THR A 125 -11.01 -0.08 -8.64
CA THR A 125 -10.47 -0.49 -9.94
C THR A 125 -10.92 0.47 -11.04
N VAL A 126 -9.99 0.84 -11.93
CA VAL A 126 -10.29 1.42 -13.24
C VAL A 126 -10.30 0.30 -14.25
N MET A 127 -11.38 0.17 -15.01
CA MET A 127 -11.58 -0.91 -15.96
C MET A 127 -11.86 -0.37 -17.37
N ILE A 128 -11.25 -1.02 -18.36
CA ILE A 128 -11.51 -0.84 -19.78
C ILE A 128 -12.39 -2.01 -20.23
N TYR A 129 -13.63 -1.71 -20.60
CA TYR A 129 -14.63 -2.71 -20.91
C TYR A 129 -15.23 -2.48 -22.30
N CYS A 130 -15.45 -3.56 -23.04
CA CYS A 130 -16.13 -3.51 -24.32
C CYS A 130 -17.59 -3.91 -24.16
N GLU A 131 -18.51 -2.96 -24.27
CA GLU A 131 -19.95 -3.20 -24.08
C GLU A 131 -20.50 -4.17 -25.12
N LYS A 132 -20.09 -4.02 -26.38
CA LYS A 132 -20.58 -4.86 -27.47
C LYS A 132 -20.09 -6.30 -27.40
N ALA A 133 -18.87 -6.52 -26.90
CA ALA A 133 -18.28 -7.87 -26.79
C ALA A 133 -18.54 -8.51 -25.42
N HIS A 134 -18.92 -7.70 -24.43
CA HIS A 134 -18.98 -8.06 -23.02
C HIS A 134 -17.67 -8.63 -22.45
N GLU A 135 -16.53 -8.10 -22.91
CA GLU A 135 -15.18 -8.54 -22.50
C GLU A 135 -14.44 -7.40 -21.77
N ILE A 136 -13.69 -7.75 -20.73
CA ILE A 136 -12.74 -6.83 -20.08
C ILE A 136 -11.48 -6.79 -20.96
N PHE A 137 -11.11 -5.60 -21.41
CA PHE A 137 -9.91 -5.38 -22.22
C PHE A 137 -8.68 -5.13 -21.35
N GLY A 138 -8.86 -4.45 -20.22
CA GLY A 138 -7.79 -4.21 -19.27
C GLY A 138 -8.29 -3.56 -18.00
N GLN A 139 -7.46 -3.59 -16.97
CA GLN A 139 -7.80 -3.00 -15.69
C GLN A 139 -6.55 -2.60 -14.89
N GLY A 140 -6.76 -1.77 -13.88
CA GLY A 140 -5.75 -1.41 -12.92
C GLY A 140 -6.38 -1.06 -11.57
N MET A 141 -5.78 -1.56 -10.50
CA MET A 141 -6.24 -1.28 -9.14
C MET A 141 -5.89 0.16 -8.76
N LEU A 142 -6.87 0.89 -8.25
CA LEU A 142 -6.72 2.23 -7.72
C LEU A 142 -5.99 2.18 -6.39
N THR A 143 -4.97 3.02 -6.29
CA THR A 143 -4.17 3.24 -5.09
C THR A 143 -4.15 4.73 -4.80
N ASP A 144 -4.18 5.11 -3.52
CA ASP A 144 -4.12 6.51 -3.13
C ASP A 144 -2.75 7.13 -3.52
N LYS A 145 -2.71 8.43 -3.80
CA LYS A 145 -1.54 9.15 -4.37
C LYS A 145 -0.27 8.96 -3.56
N THR A 146 -0.41 8.67 -2.29
CA THR A 146 0.68 8.30 -1.39
C THR A 146 1.43 7.05 -1.87
N SER A 147 0.89 6.27 -2.82
CA SER A 147 1.45 4.98 -3.26
C SER A 147 1.59 4.81 -4.78
N ALA A 148 1.28 5.81 -5.63
CA ALA A 148 1.33 5.62 -7.09
C ALA A 148 1.82 6.79 -7.95
N SER A 149 2.24 7.91 -7.35
CA SER A 149 3.04 8.91 -8.07
C SER A 149 4.42 8.88 -7.45
N ASP A 150 5.38 8.44 -8.25
CA ASP A 150 6.81 8.34 -7.92
C ASP A 150 7.17 7.20 -6.97
N MET A 151 7.24 6.00 -7.52
CA MET A 151 8.53 5.34 -7.44
C MET A 151 9.05 5.28 -8.87
N SER A 152 9.84 6.29 -9.25
CA SER A 152 10.95 6.03 -10.19
C SER A 152 11.56 4.71 -9.72
N MET A 153 11.62 3.69 -10.58
CA MET A 153 12.25 2.40 -10.21
C MET A 153 13.53 2.73 -9.47
N MET A 154 13.58 2.46 -8.17
CA MET A 154 14.73 2.88 -7.39
C MET A 154 15.83 1.89 -7.71
N LYS A 155 16.97 2.41 -8.12
CA LYS A 155 18.10 1.57 -8.50
C LYS A 155 19.18 1.71 -7.45
N GLY A 156 19.84 0.60 -7.16
CA GLY A 156 21.00 0.57 -6.29
C GLY A 156 22.06 -0.35 -6.86
N ASN A 157 23.32 -0.01 -6.62
CA ASN A 157 24.45 -0.92 -6.87
C ASN A 157 24.91 -1.46 -5.52
N PHE A 158 25.02 -2.78 -5.40
CA PHE A 158 25.56 -3.37 -4.18
C PHE A 158 27.05 -3.11 -4.04
N SER A 159 27.45 -2.80 -2.82
CA SER A 159 28.82 -2.85 -2.37
C SER A 159 28.92 -3.74 -1.14
N GLY A 160 29.97 -4.55 -1.06
CA GLY A 160 30.26 -5.37 0.10
C GLY A 160 30.52 -4.53 1.37
N VAL A 161 30.11 -5.04 2.52
CA VAL A 161 30.32 -4.44 3.84
C VAL A 161 31.43 -5.18 4.59
N GLY A 162 32.36 -4.41 5.16
CA GLY A 162 33.48 -4.96 5.92
C GLY A 162 34.40 -5.83 5.04
N LYS A 163 34.45 -7.13 5.32
CA LYS A 163 35.27 -8.12 4.59
C LYS A 163 34.49 -8.90 3.53
N HIS A 164 33.17 -8.72 3.47
CA HIS A 164 32.30 -9.48 2.58
C HIS A 164 32.30 -8.88 1.18
N MET A 165 32.28 -9.74 0.17
CA MET A 165 32.17 -9.36 -1.22
C MET A 165 30.71 -9.52 -1.67
N VAL A 166 30.06 -8.40 -1.98
CA VAL A 166 28.74 -8.37 -2.61
C VAL A 166 28.78 -7.37 -3.76
N SER A 167 28.21 -7.76 -4.90
CA SER A 167 28.11 -6.93 -6.09
C SER A 167 26.84 -7.26 -6.88
N GLY A 168 26.48 -6.37 -7.80
CA GLY A 168 25.29 -6.50 -8.64
C GLY A 168 24.40 -5.28 -8.50
N MET A 169 23.26 -5.31 -9.16
CA MET A 169 22.26 -4.25 -9.14
C MET A 169 20.99 -4.71 -8.45
N VAL A 170 20.28 -3.76 -7.86
CA VAL A 170 18.91 -3.92 -7.41
C VAL A 170 18.02 -2.88 -8.07
N ASP A 171 16.88 -3.33 -8.58
CA ASP A 171 15.79 -2.49 -9.04
C ASP A 171 14.58 -2.73 -8.10
N VAL A 172 14.05 -1.67 -7.50
CA VAL A 172 12.89 -1.73 -6.59
C VAL A 172 11.72 -0.99 -7.24
N SER A 173 10.63 -1.70 -7.47
CA SER A 173 9.32 -1.15 -7.83
C SER A 173 8.37 -1.24 -6.63
N ASN A 174 7.13 -0.78 -6.80
CA ASN A 174 6.10 -0.89 -5.76
C ASN A 174 5.77 -2.33 -5.35
N THR A 175 5.94 -3.28 -6.26
CA THR A 175 5.55 -4.68 -6.04
C THR A 175 6.74 -5.61 -5.93
N ASP A 176 7.86 -5.27 -6.57
CA ASP A 176 8.96 -6.20 -6.77
C ASP A 176 10.30 -5.58 -6.36
N LEU A 177 11.16 -6.41 -5.78
CA LEU A 177 12.60 -6.18 -5.70
C LEU A 177 13.31 -7.16 -6.63
N LYS A 178 14.11 -6.65 -7.56
CA LYS A 178 14.82 -7.43 -8.57
C LYS A 178 16.32 -7.29 -8.41
N LEU A 179 17.01 -8.41 -8.21
CA LEU A 179 18.46 -8.49 -8.22
C LEU A 179 18.92 -8.91 -9.61
N SER A 180 19.97 -8.25 -10.11
CA SER A 180 20.64 -8.59 -11.37
C SER A 180 22.15 -8.57 -11.24
N ASP A 181 22.82 -9.44 -11.99
CA ASP A 181 24.26 -9.69 -11.90
C ASP A 181 24.74 -9.93 -10.45
N PHE A 182 23.86 -10.45 -9.60
CA PHE A 182 24.10 -10.54 -8.16
C PHE A 182 25.14 -11.60 -7.83
N LYS A 183 26.11 -11.21 -7.01
CA LYS A 183 27.15 -12.10 -6.50
C LYS A 183 27.40 -11.75 -5.04
N THR A 184 27.58 -12.78 -4.23
CA THR A 184 27.89 -12.65 -2.81
C THR A 184 28.84 -13.77 -2.39
N ASP A 185 29.67 -13.51 -1.38
CA ASP A 185 30.33 -14.58 -0.63
C ASP A 185 29.28 -15.54 -0.04
N GLU A 186 29.69 -16.79 0.19
CA GLU A 186 28.83 -17.77 0.84
C GLU A 186 28.49 -17.34 2.26
N GLY A 187 27.20 -17.27 2.56
CA GLY A 187 26.67 -17.05 3.89
C GLY A 187 25.67 -18.14 4.26
N PRO A 188 25.69 -18.65 5.51
CA PRO A 188 24.84 -19.79 5.89
C PRO A 188 23.34 -19.47 5.93
N ASP A 189 22.95 -18.19 5.99
CA ASP A 189 21.55 -17.76 6.00
C ASP A 189 21.40 -16.29 5.55
N LEU A 190 21.64 -16.02 4.26
CA LEU A 190 21.51 -14.68 3.67
C LEU A 190 20.07 -14.36 3.26
N HIS A 191 19.63 -13.16 3.61
CA HIS A 191 18.33 -12.61 3.29
C HIS A 191 18.47 -11.17 2.78
N VAL A 192 17.52 -10.74 1.97
CA VAL A 192 17.42 -9.36 1.48
C VAL A 192 16.44 -8.56 2.34
N TYR A 193 16.83 -7.34 2.68
CA TYR A 193 16.07 -6.41 3.51
C TYR A 193 15.92 -5.05 2.81
N LEU A 194 14.79 -4.39 3.05
CA LEU A 194 14.61 -2.96 2.82
C LEU A 194 14.79 -2.22 4.16
N THR A 195 15.61 -1.17 4.18
CA THR A 195 16.03 -0.48 5.41
C THR A 195 16.08 1.05 5.23
N LYS A 196 16.12 1.77 6.36
CA LYS A 196 16.40 3.21 6.40
C LYS A 196 17.85 3.42 6.82
N GLY A 197 18.69 3.93 5.92
CA GLY A 197 20.11 4.18 6.17
C GLY A 197 20.93 2.94 6.51
N GLY A 198 20.49 1.75 6.07
CA GLY A 198 21.15 0.48 6.37
C GLY A 198 20.80 -0.14 7.72
N ASP A 199 19.92 0.48 8.52
CA ASP A 199 19.55 -0.03 9.84
C ASP A 199 18.65 -1.28 9.74
N ILE A 200 19.18 -2.43 10.17
CA ILE A 200 18.50 -3.72 10.16
C ILE A 200 17.42 -3.82 11.24
N ASP A 201 17.56 -3.13 12.38
CA ASP A 201 16.61 -3.24 13.49
C ASP A 201 15.24 -2.62 13.13
N THR A 202 15.27 -1.58 12.28
CA THR A 202 14.08 -0.94 11.73
C THR A 202 13.72 -1.41 10.32
N GLY A 203 14.51 -2.33 9.76
CA GLY A 203 14.34 -2.88 8.43
C GLY A 203 13.20 -3.90 8.29
N LYS A 204 12.77 -4.12 7.05
CA LYS A 204 11.86 -5.20 6.67
C LYS A 204 12.58 -6.25 5.88
N GLU A 205 12.48 -7.49 6.34
CA GLU A 205 12.89 -8.65 5.58
C GLU A 205 11.96 -8.83 4.38
N VAL A 206 12.55 -8.99 3.20
CA VAL A 206 11.81 -9.28 1.98
C VAL A 206 11.79 -10.79 1.73
N SER A 207 12.96 -11.42 1.62
CA SER A 207 13.05 -12.86 1.39
C SER A 207 14.46 -13.41 1.60
N LYS A 208 14.56 -14.75 1.63
CA LYS A 208 15.82 -15.48 1.60
C LYS A 208 16.44 -15.44 0.19
N ILE A 209 17.76 -15.31 0.14
CA ILE A 209 18.53 -15.27 -1.11
C ILE A 209 18.91 -16.68 -1.55
N ASP A 210 18.77 -16.96 -2.85
CA ASP A 210 19.41 -18.11 -3.49
C ASP A 210 20.85 -17.74 -3.90
N LEU A 211 21.84 -18.36 -3.27
CA LEU A 211 23.26 -18.09 -3.51
C LEU A 211 23.74 -18.51 -4.91
N LYS A 212 22.96 -19.30 -5.65
CA LYS A 212 23.35 -19.80 -6.97
C LYS A 212 22.74 -19.00 -8.12
N ALA A 213 21.78 -18.12 -7.83
CA ALA A 213 21.07 -17.34 -8.83
C ALA A 213 21.59 -15.90 -8.89
N ALA A 214 22.12 -15.51 -10.04
CA ALA A 214 22.54 -14.12 -10.28
C ALA A 214 21.34 -13.17 -10.49
N GLU A 215 20.23 -13.71 -11.00
CA GLU A 215 18.98 -12.98 -11.25
C GLU A 215 17.91 -13.51 -10.30
N GLN A 216 17.29 -12.62 -9.52
CA GLN A 216 16.26 -13.00 -8.55
C GLN A 216 15.19 -11.91 -8.48
N THR A 217 13.93 -12.31 -8.33
CA THR A 217 12.81 -11.38 -8.15
C THR A 217 12.03 -11.79 -6.92
N PHE A 218 11.74 -10.83 -6.05
CA PHE A 218 11.01 -11.02 -4.81
C PHE A 218 9.80 -10.10 -4.79
N SER A 219 8.65 -10.64 -4.38
CA SER A 219 7.47 -9.82 -4.11
C SER A 219 7.67 -9.03 -2.83
N LEU A 220 7.15 -7.80 -2.80
CA LEU A 220 7.18 -6.92 -1.63
C LEU A 220 5.93 -7.05 -0.75
N ASP A 221 4.91 -7.81 -1.16
CA ASP A 221 3.68 -8.17 -0.42
C ASP A 221 3.40 -7.34 0.87
N GLY A 222 2.90 -6.12 0.70
CA GLY A 222 2.49 -5.25 1.81
C GLY A 222 3.62 -4.41 2.44
N ILE A 223 4.81 -4.41 1.85
CA ILE A 223 5.89 -3.47 2.14
C ILE A 223 5.75 -2.29 1.18
N ASP A 224 5.66 -1.07 1.72
CA ASP A 224 5.77 0.14 0.90
C ASP A 224 7.26 0.50 0.72
N PRO A 225 7.84 0.32 -0.47
CA PRO A 225 9.26 0.60 -0.70
C PRO A 225 9.62 2.08 -0.52
N ALA A 226 8.66 3.00 -0.61
CA ALA A 226 8.90 4.43 -0.41
C ALA A 226 9.38 4.77 1.02
N ASP A 227 9.11 3.88 1.98
CA ASP A 227 9.59 4.00 3.35
C ASP A 227 11.10 3.69 3.49
N TYR A 228 11.79 3.22 2.45
CA TYR A 228 13.16 2.71 2.57
C TYR A 228 14.08 3.34 1.52
N ASP A 229 15.36 3.52 1.87
CA ASP A 229 16.36 4.14 1.00
C ASP A 229 17.58 3.23 0.74
N THR A 230 17.62 2.05 1.35
CA THR A 230 18.77 1.15 1.28
C THR A 230 18.31 -0.31 1.30
N VAL A 231 18.79 -1.10 0.34
CA VAL A 231 18.65 -2.57 0.34
C VAL A 231 19.88 -3.19 1.00
N VAL A 232 19.67 -4.10 1.95
CA VAL A 232 20.76 -4.75 2.69
C VAL A 232 20.70 -6.27 2.49
N ILE A 233 21.85 -6.86 2.21
CA ILE A 233 22.07 -8.31 2.25
C ILE A 233 22.56 -8.65 3.66
N TYR A 234 21.74 -9.34 4.44
CA TYR A 234 22.01 -9.60 5.85
C TYR A 234 22.05 -11.10 6.15
N CYS A 235 23.06 -11.52 6.92
CA CYS A 235 23.18 -12.88 7.40
C CYS A 235 22.56 -12.99 8.78
N LYS A 236 21.36 -13.57 8.88
CA LYS A 236 20.66 -13.73 10.17
C LYS A 236 21.44 -14.56 11.18
N LYS A 237 22.12 -15.61 10.71
CA LYS A 237 22.88 -16.51 11.58
C LYS A 237 24.15 -15.88 12.14
N ALA A 238 24.81 -15.03 11.36
CA ALA A 238 26.03 -14.34 11.78
C ALA A 238 25.73 -13.00 12.46
N HIS A 239 24.53 -12.46 12.29
CA HIS A 239 24.13 -11.12 12.71
C HIS A 239 25.00 -10.01 12.10
N GLU A 240 25.34 -10.16 10.81
CA GLU A 240 26.25 -9.27 10.09
C GLU A 240 25.69 -8.92 8.70
N ALA A 241 25.85 -7.66 8.29
CA ALA A 241 25.57 -7.22 6.94
C ALA A 241 26.71 -7.64 6.01
N PHE A 242 26.33 -8.22 4.86
CA PHE A 242 27.26 -8.66 3.82
C PHE A 242 27.43 -7.58 2.74
N GLY A 243 26.36 -6.85 2.43
CA GLY A 243 26.40 -5.83 1.39
C GLY A 243 25.20 -4.90 1.45
N GLU A 244 25.36 -3.71 0.89
CA GLU A 244 24.35 -2.66 0.90
C GLU A 244 24.26 -2.00 -0.47
N ALA A 245 23.06 -1.61 -0.88
CA ALA A 245 22.79 -0.84 -2.08
C ALA A 245 21.88 0.34 -1.72
N LYS A 246 22.41 1.55 -1.81
CA LYS A 246 21.61 2.77 -1.65
C LYS A 246 20.72 2.97 -2.89
N LEU A 247 19.45 3.25 -2.66
CA LEU A 247 18.43 3.48 -3.68
C LEU A 247 18.46 4.94 -4.15
N SER A 248 18.32 5.14 -5.47
CA SER A 248 18.18 6.44 -6.15
C SER A 248 17.29 6.37 -7.38
#